data_AF-A0A699RJY3-F1
#
_entry.id   AF-A0A699RJY3-F1
#
_cell.length_a   1.000
_cell.length_b   1.000
_cell.length_c   1.000
_cell.angle_alpha   90.00
_cell.angle_beta   90.00
_cell.angle_gamma   90.00
#
_symmetry.space_group_name_H-M   'P 1'
#
loop_
_entity.id
_entity.type
_entity.pdbx_description
1 polymer ?
#
loop_
_entity_poly.entity_id
_entity_poly.type
_entity_poly.pdbx_seq_one_letter_code
_entity_poly.pdbx_strand_id
1 'polypeptide(L)'
;MLKGCQVFLAHVTTKEAEGKSEKKRLENVPIVRDFPEVFPKDLPGLPPTRQVVFQIDLIPGAAPVARAPYRMAPPEMKELSEKLKELYDKGFIRPSSSP
;
A
#
# COMPACT_ATOMS: atom_id res chain seq x y z
N MET A 1 -6.05 7.89 66.56
CA MET A 1 -4.91 7.15 65.96
C MET A 1 -5.39 6.50 64.67
N LEU A 2 -5.14 7.10 63.51
CA LEU A 2 -5.40 6.45 62.22
C LEU A 2 -4.15 5.67 61.84
N LYS A 3 -4.22 4.33 61.92
CA LYS A 3 -3.13 3.44 61.49
C LYS A 3 -2.99 3.59 59.98
N GLY A 4 -1.84 4.10 59.54
CA GLY A 4 -1.54 4.24 58.11
C GLY A 4 -1.50 2.87 57.43
N CYS A 5 -2.11 2.75 56.26
CA CYS A 5 -2.03 1.56 55.42
C CYS A 5 -0.78 1.62 54.54
N GLN A 6 0.00 0.54 54.52
CA GLN A 6 1.08 0.38 53.54
C GLN A 6 0.49 0.01 52.18
N VAL A 7 0.84 0.78 51.15
CA VAL A 7 0.44 0.53 49.77
C VAL A 7 1.71 0.29 48.96
N PHE A 8 1.71 -0.77 48.16
CA PHE A 8 2.79 -1.07 47.24
C PHE A 8 2.32 -0.80 45.81
N LEU A 9 3.08 0.05 45.11
CA LEU A 9 2.88 0.31 43.69
C LEU A 9 3.85 -0.59 42.91
N ALA A 10 3.32 -1.56 42.18
CA ALA A 10 4.11 -2.37 41.26
C ALA A 10 3.98 -1.80 39.85
N HIS A 11 5.11 -1.41 39.26
CA HIS A 11 5.20 -0.98 37.87
C HIS A 11 5.93 -2.06 37.07
N VAL A 12 5.20 -2.76 36.20
CA VAL A 12 5.77 -3.75 35.29
C VAL A 12 6.24 -3.01 34.04
N THR A 13 7.55 -2.83 33.92
CA THR A 13 8.16 -2.47 32.63
C THR A 13 8.47 -3.74 31.89
N THR A 14 7.83 -3.94 30.74
CA THR A 14 8.38 -4.83 29.73
C THR A 14 9.70 -4.20 29.31
N LYS A 15 10.82 -4.75 29.78
CA LYS A 15 12.06 -4.60 29.03
C LYS A 15 11.72 -5.22 27.69
N GLU A 16 11.56 -4.39 26.66
CA GLU A 16 11.78 -4.86 25.31
C GLU A 16 13.14 -5.55 25.42
N ALA A 17 13.13 -6.88 25.38
CA ALA A 17 14.36 -7.59 25.29
C ALA A 17 14.97 -7.03 24.01
N GLU A 18 16.06 -6.29 24.14
CA GLU A 18 17.10 -6.18 23.12
C GLU A 18 17.74 -7.56 22.86
N GLY A 19 16.98 -8.65 23.02
CA GLY A 19 17.04 -9.71 22.04
C GLY A 19 16.80 -9.05 20.70
N LYS A 20 17.90 -8.86 19.98
CA LYS A 20 17.96 -8.86 18.52
C LYS A 20 17.20 -10.09 18.00
N SER A 21 15.88 -10.12 18.16
CA SER A 21 15.08 -10.59 17.06
C SER A 21 15.47 -9.60 15.98
N GLU A 22 16.33 -10.05 15.07
CA GLU A 22 16.18 -9.59 13.70
C GLU A 22 14.68 -9.74 13.44
N LYS A 23 13.92 -8.65 13.66
CA LYS A 23 12.58 -8.48 13.10
C LYS A 23 12.77 -9.02 11.69
N LYS A 24 12.08 -10.10 11.33
CA LYS A 24 12.24 -10.79 10.04
C LYS A 24 11.97 -9.77 8.94
N ARG A 25 13.02 -9.03 8.61
CA ARG A 25 13.04 -7.90 7.71
C ARG A 25 12.98 -8.53 6.34
N LEU A 26 12.10 -8.03 5.47
CA LEU A 26 11.96 -8.60 4.12
C LEU A 26 13.30 -8.53 3.38
N GLU A 27 14.14 -7.56 3.74
CA GLU A 27 15.52 -7.38 3.28
C GLU A 27 16.46 -8.55 3.62
N ASN A 28 16.11 -9.38 4.62
CA ASN A 28 16.90 -10.55 5.01
C ASN A 28 16.55 -11.80 4.17
N VAL A 29 15.48 -11.75 3.38
CA VAL A 29 15.14 -12.84 2.46
C VAL A 29 16.16 -12.85 1.33
N PRO A 30 16.90 -13.96 1.08
CA PRO A 30 17.97 -14.00 0.09
C PRO A 30 17.55 -13.46 -1.28
N ILE A 31 16.37 -13.84 -1.77
CA ILE A 31 15.89 -13.40 -3.09
C ILE A 31 15.59 -11.90 -3.17
N VAL A 32 15.18 -11.26 -2.07
CA VAL A 32 14.91 -9.81 -2.03
C VAL A 32 16.22 -9.04 -2.00
N ARG A 33 17.18 -9.54 -1.22
CA ARG A 33 18.53 -8.96 -1.10
C ARG A 33 19.33 -9.07 -2.40
N ASP A 34 19.23 -10.22 -3.07
CA ASP A 34 20.01 -10.53 -4.26
C ASP A 34 19.43 -9.83 -5.52
N PHE A 35 18.16 -9.42 -5.48
CA PHE A 35 17.47 -8.73 -6.58
C PHE A 35 16.77 -7.42 -6.14
N PRO A 36 17.52 -6.41 -5.66
CA PRO A 36 16.95 -5.18 -5.13
C PRO A 36 16.20 -4.35 -6.19
N GLU A 37 16.59 -4.48 -7.46
CA GLU A 37 15.93 -3.81 -8.59
C GLU A 37 14.55 -4.41 -8.93
N VAL A 38 14.33 -5.69 -8.60
CA VAL A 38 13.06 -6.40 -8.83
C VAL A 38 12.08 -6.17 -7.67
N PHE A 39 12.61 -5.93 -6.47
CA PHE A 39 11.83 -5.67 -5.26
C PHE A 39 12.09 -4.26 -4.69
N PRO A 40 11.89 -3.18 -5.47
CA PRO A 40 12.05 -1.85 -4.95
C PRO A 40 10.95 -1.54 -3.93
N LYS A 41 11.23 -0.65 -2.98
CA LYS A 41 10.25 -0.19 -1.98
C LYS A 41 9.03 0.50 -2.63
N ASP A 42 9.27 1.17 -3.75
CA ASP A 42 8.28 1.87 -4.56
C ASP A 42 8.41 1.46 -6.04
N LEU A 43 7.30 1.39 -6.75
CA LEU A 43 7.31 1.08 -8.18
C LEU A 43 7.95 2.24 -8.98
N PRO A 44 8.87 1.96 -9.92
CA PRO A 44 9.62 2.97 -10.68
C PRO A 44 8.78 3.69 -11.75
N GLY A 45 7.47 3.46 -11.81
CA GLY A 45 6.56 3.97 -12.83
C GLY A 45 6.13 2.89 -13.82
N LEU A 46 5.69 3.32 -15.00
CA LEU A 46 5.29 2.40 -16.07
C LEU A 46 6.48 1.53 -16.52
N PRO A 47 6.23 0.24 -16.86
CA PRO A 47 7.28 -0.59 -17.43
C PRO A 47 7.77 0.02 -18.76
N PRO A 48 9.04 -0.20 -19.14
CA PRO A 48 9.55 0.20 -20.44
C PRO A 48 8.66 -0.29 -21.58
N THR A 49 8.62 0.46 -22.68
CA THR A 49 7.88 0.07 -23.88
C THR A 49 8.28 -1.34 -24.30
N ARG A 50 7.33 -2.27 -24.20
CA ARG A 50 7.51 -3.66 -24.65
C ARG A 50 7.23 -3.73 -26.14
N GLN A 51 7.85 -4.68 -26.83
CA GLN A 51 7.57 -4.95 -28.25
C GLN A 51 6.11 -5.41 -28.48
N VAL A 52 5.49 -5.97 -27.44
CA VAL A 52 4.10 -6.42 -27.48
C VAL A 52 3.21 -5.39 -26.80
N VAL A 53 2.22 -4.89 -27.53
CA VAL A 53 1.13 -4.08 -26.98
C VAL A 53 0.08 -5.01 -26.41
N PHE A 54 -0.34 -4.78 -25.17
CA PHE A 54 -1.49 -5.49 -24.61
C PHE A 54 -2.76 -4.94 -25.26
N GLN A 55 -3.43 -5.78 -26.05
CA GLN A 55 -4.72 -5.48 -26.66
C GLN A 55 -5.82 -6.23 -25.91
N ILE A 56 -6.96 -5.56 -25.69
CA ILE A 56 -8.17 -6.18 -25.12
C ILE A 56 -9.11 -6.45 -26.30
N ASP A 57 -9.19 -7.71 -26.71
CA ASP A 57 -10.12 -8.13 -27.76
C ASP A 57 -11.54 -8.24 -27.20
N LEU A 58 -12.48 -7.58 -27.86
CA LEU A 58 -13.89 -7.64 -27.50
C LEU A 58 -14.57 -8.77 -28.26
N ILE A 59 -15.48 -9.48 -27.58
CA ILE A 59 -16.39 -10.39 -28.27
C ILE A 59 -17.31 -9.59 -29.21
N PRO A 60 -17.66 -10.11 -30.41
CA PRO A 60 -18.55 -9.42 -31.32
C PRO A 60 -19.88 -9.02 -30.64
N GLY A 61 -20.25 -7.75 -30.78
CA GLY A 61 -21.48 -7.20 -30.18
C GLY A 61 -21.33 -6.69 -28.73
N ALA A 62 -20.15 -6.81 -28.10
CA ALA A 62 -19.91 -6.16 -26.81
C ALA A 62 -19.87 -4.63 -26.95
N ALA A 63 -20.63 -3.95 -26.10
CA ALA A 63 -20.65 -2.50 -25.99
C ALA A 63 -19.94 -2.03 -24.70
N PRO A 64 -19.35 -0.82 -24.69
CA PRO A 64 -18.84 -0.19 -23.46
C PRO A 64 -19.92 -0.11 -22.38
N VAL A 65 -19.51 -0.26 -21.12
CA VAL A 65 -20.41 -0.19 -19.96
C VAL A 65 -20.14 1.10 -19.20
N ALA A 66 -21.10 2.02 -19.24
CA ALA A 66 -21.10 3.23 -18.42
C ALA A 66 -21.92 3.01 -17.14
N ARG A 67 -21.30 3.22 -15.98
CA ARG A 67 -21.97 3.16 -14.67
C ARG A 67 -21.57 4.36 -13.83
N ALA A 68 -22.52 4.87 -13.04
CA ALA A 68 -22.24 5.93 -12.09
C ALA A 68 -21.26 5.44 -11.00
N PRO A 69 -20.31 6.27 -10.54
CA PRO A 69 -19.46 5.94 -9.40
C PRO A 69 -20.30 5.68 -8.14
N TYR A 70 -19.80 4.81 -7.27
CA TYR A 70 -20.42 4.55 -5.97
C TYR A 70 -20.35 5.80 -5.08
N ARG A 71 -21.35 5.95 -4.19
CA ARG A 71 -21.32 6.97 -3.14
C ARG A 71 -20.33 6.54 -2.08
N MET A 72 -19.45 7.46 -1.70
CA MET A 72 -18.44 7.27 -0.66
C MET A 72 -18.54 8.42 0.34
N ALA A 73 -18.16 8.16 1.59
CA ALA A 73 -18.09 9.19 2.61
C ALA A 73 -16.92 10.16 2.33
N PRO A 74 -16.93 11.38 2.90
CA PRO A 74 -15.83 12.34 2.73
C PRO A 74 -14.41 11.80 3.01
N PRO A 75 -14.13 11.00 4.07
CA PRO A 75 -12.78 10.47 4.30
C PRO A 75 -12.35 9.48 3.21
N GLU A 76 -13.25 8.61 2.76
CA GLU A 76 -12.97 7.62 1.69
C GLU A 76 -12.68 8.33 0.36
N MET A 77 -13.45 9.38 0.04
CA MET A 77 -13.20 10.21 -1.15
C MET A 77 -11.84 10.89 -1.11
N LYS A 78 -11.41 11.36 0.07
CA LYS A 78 -10.09 11.96 0.26
C LYS A 78 -8.98 10.94 0.01
N GLU A 79 -9.06 9.78 0.65
CA GLU A 79 -8.07 8.70 0.48
C GLU A 79 -7.99 8.23 -0.98
N LEU A 80 -9.14 8.06 -1.64
CA LEU A 80 -9.19 7.69 -3.06
C LEU A 80 -8.51 8.76 -3.93
N SER A 81 -8.79 10.04 -3.68
CA SER A 81 -8.19 11.14 -4.44
C SER A 81 -6.67 11.21 -4.27
N GLU A 82 -6.17 10.98 -3.06
CA GLU A 82 -4.74 10.94 -2.76
C GLU A 82 -4.07 9.79 -3.52
N LYS A 83 -4.71 8.61 -3.57
CA LYS A 83 -4.18 7.47 -4.31
C LYS A 83 -4.20 7.68 -5.82
N LEU A 84 -5.27 8.26 -6.36
CA LEU A 84 -5.35 8.59 -7.78
C LEU A 84 -4.27 9.62 -8.17
N LYS A 85 -4.01 10.61 -7.32
CA LYS A 85 -2.93 11.58 -7.53
C LYS A 85 -1.57 10.88 -7.57
N GLU A 86 -1.28 10.00 -6.61
CA GLU A 86 -0.04 9.22 -6.62
C GLU A 86 0.14 8.41 -7.92
N LEU A 87 -0.93 7.76 -8.39
CA LEU A 87 -0.90 6.98 -9.63
C LEU A 87 -0.71 7.87 -10.87
N TYR A 88 -1.32 9.06 -10.89
CA TYR A 88 -1.16 10.04 -11.95
C TYR A 88 0.27 10.60 -12.00
N ASP A 89 0.81 10.99 -10.84
CA ASP A 89 2.17 11.53 -10.71
C ASP A 89 3.23 10.47 -11.10
N LYS A 90 2.96 9.20 -10.83
CA LYS A 90 3.80 8.05 -11.27
C LYS A 90 3.58 7.67 -12.75
N GLY A 91 2.62 8.28 -13.44
CA GLY A 91 2.32 8.04 -14.86
C GLY A 91 1.55 6.76 -15.15
N PHE A 92 1.02 6.06 -14.14
CA PHE A 92 0.24 4.83 -14.34
C PHE A 92 -1.14 5.07 -14.95
N ILE A 93 -1.70 6.26 -14.71
CA ILE A 93 -3.01 6.66 -15.22
C ILE A 93 -2.93 8.05 -15.86
N ARG A 94 -3.89 8.35 -16.73
CA ARG A 94 -4.08 9.66 -17.35
C ARG A 94 -5.57 9.96 -17.49
N PRO A 95 -5.98 11.23 -17.56
CA PRO A 95 -7.33 11.60 -17.94
C PRO A 95 -7.73 10.96 -19.27
N SER A 96 -8.99 10.54 -19.37
CA SER A 96 -9.53 9.94 -20.58
C SER A 96 -11.01 10.29 -20.74
N SER A 97 -11.50 10.15 -21.97
CA SER A 97 -12.93 10.24 -22.31
C SER A 97 -13.34 8.91 -22.93
N SER A 98 -13.82 7.99 -22.09
CA SER A 98 -14.38 6.71 -22.55
C SER A 98 -15.81 6.91 -23.04
N PRO A 99 -16.23 6.22 -24.13
CA PRO A 99 -17.64 6.13 -24.52
C PRO A 99 -18.48 5.38 -23.47
#